data_AF-A0A3D4ACW3-F1
#
_entry.id   AF-A0A3D4ACW3-F1
#
_cell.length_a   1.000
_cell.length_b   1.000
_cell.length_c   1.000
_cell.angle_alpha   90.00
_cell.angle_beta   90.00
_cell.angle_gamma   90.00
#
_symmetry.space_group_name_H-M   'P 1'
#
loop_
_entity.id
_entity.type
_entity.pdbx_description
1 polymer ?
#
loop_
_entity_poly.entity_id
_entity_poly.type
_entity_poly.pdbx_seq_one_letter_code
_entity_poly.pdbx_strand_id
1 'polypeptide(L)'
;MLQSVQMAIEESSSIIQTCPACGTGMNTADAEPLARVACPKCGEKMRAERTFDHFVLLETVGVGGMGTVYKARDTLLDRLVALKLLRKNLAGENDHASGLQQEARAAASVNHPNVVQVFSSGTDHGQFYVVMELVDHGSLDDLIEQRKRLPEEQVLQSGIQVAKGLRAAYRKRVIHRDVKPANILFVDEQTAKIGDFGLAGVAVRAAETRGVIWGTPYYVAPERLNNEPEDFRSDIYSLGATLFHAITGKTPIEGDANSTIDLRELKKKPLDLRTIAPDVSVTTADVFQRMIAPIPWKRFGSYDELITQLEDAYRALTDRDSVELSARPRRLPRKFLIILALLITMMIPASFWFVRKAREHAAAEARSAELNRQYDETRRQFIAGKHNVARTSFARIAADAKDQQPLYDWARMHEALAALVARDMSQTRQALRAIENAGQTGFAKKDVDLSKFFVATARTFLATGIVPADVGDRENASNFEAFALLLFALEDIDQLDLGDATSLLEQFIRAQPTGKFAWVAEYKRLAQKYHDDCRLFTAWKNQPPSAGTSAGLLTRLTKLRDLKGKLKTDSVLSDELTREEEALAIRATQQETPIRRKKRP
;
A
#
# COMPACT_ATOMS: atom_id res chain seq x y z
N MET A 1 11.10 -21.18 -42.25
CA MET A 1 12.54 -21.42 -42.49
C MET A 1 13.17 -20.29 -43.29
N LEU A 2 12.67 -19.92 -44.47
CA LEU A 2 13.24 -18.80 -45.24
C LEU A 2 13.09 -17.43 -44.55
N GLN A 3 11.94 -17.14 -43.93
CA GLN A 3 11.75 -15.92 -43.11
C GLN A 3 12.65 -15.87 -41.87
N SER A 4 12.92 -17.00 -41.23
CA SER A 4 13.79 -17.11 -40.06
C SER A 4 15.29 -17.01 -40.39
N VAL A 5 15.68 -17.36 -41.62
CA VAL A 5 17.06 -17.19 -42.11
C VAL A 5 17.29 -15.75 -42.60
N GLN A 6 16.27 -15.10 -43.17
CA GLN A 6 16.34 -13.67 -43.56
C GLN A 6 16.49 -12.75 -42.33
N MET A 7 15.72 -13.00 -41.26
CA MET A 7 15.85 -12.29 -39.98
C MET A 7 17.26 -12.45 -39.36
N ALA A 8 17.83 -13.65 -39.39
CA ALA A 8 19.17 -13.90 -38.84
C ALA A 8 20.30 -13.23 -39.64
N ILE A 9 20.10 -12.99 -40.95
CA ILE A 9 21.06 -12.29 -41.81
C ILE A 9 20.95 -10.76 -41.64
N GLU A 10 19.75 -10.23 -41.39
CA GLU A 10 19.54 -8.80 -41.08
C GLU A 10 20.03 -8.43 -39.67
N GLU A 11 19.78 -9.27 -38.66
CA GLU A 11 20.33 -9.12 -37.29
C GLU A 11 21.87 -9.09 -37.28
N SER A 12 22.51 -9.83 -38.20
CA SER A 12 23.98 -9.87 -38.33
C SER A 12 24.59 -8.59 -38.92
N SER A 13 23.82 -7.77 -39.63
CA SER A 13 24.37 -6.61 -40.38
C SER A 13 24.55 -5.36 -39.52
N SER A 14 23.73 -5.17 -38.48
CA SER A 14 23.80 -3.99 -37.59
C SER A 14 24.88 -4.10 -36.51
N ILE A 15 25.48 -5.27 -36.36
CA ILE A 15 26.48 -5.59 -35.31
C ILE A 15 27.92 -5.43 -35.81
N ILE A 16 28.12 -5.51 -37.12
CA ILE A 16 29.44 -5.40 -37.75
C ILE A 16 29.59 -4.02 -38.39
N GLN A 17 30.45 -3.19 -37.82
CA GLN A 17 30.76 -1.86 -38.36
C GLN A 17 32.11 -1.85 -39.07
N THR A 18 32.19 -1.09 -40.16
CA THR A 18 33.44 -0.95 -40.91
C THR A 18 34.28 0.17 -40.33
N CYS A 19 35.54 -0.11 -40.01
CA CYS A 19 36.48 0.93 -39.60
C CYS A 19 36.70 1.95 -40.73
N PRO A 20 36.44 3.25 -40.52
CA PRO A 20 36.52 4.25 -41.57
C PRO A 20 37.96 4.48 -42.07
N ALA A 21 38.97 4.18 -41.25
CA ALA A 21 40.37 4.37 -41.62
C ALA A 21 40.97 3.21 -42.44
N CYS A 22 40.58 1.96 -42.16
CA CYS A 22 41.25 0.79 -42.76
C CYS A 22 40.31 -0.25 -43.38
N GLY A 23 38.99 -0.02 -43.38
CA GLY A 23 38.00 -0.89 -43.99
C GLY A 23 37.76 -2.22 -43.27
N THR A 24 38.32 -2.42 -42.08
CA THR A 24 38.16 -3.69 -41.33
C THR A 24 36.77 -3.76 -40.71
N GLY A 25 36.07 -4.87 -40.91
CA GLY A 25 34.81 -5.16 -40.22
C GLY A 25 35.06 -5.48 -38.75
N MET A 26 34.31 -4.82 -37.86
CA MET A 26 34.45 -4.93 -36.42
C MET A 26 33.12 -5.30 -35.79
N ASN A 27 33.10 -6.37 -35.01
CA ASN A 27 31.94 -6.73 -34.21
C ASN A 27 31.88 -5.80 -32.99
N THR A 28 30.82 -5.00 -32.89
CA THR A 28 30.58 -4.08 -31.77
C THR A 28 29.43 -4.55 -30.87
N ALA A 29 29.01 -5.82 -30.93
CA ALA A 29 27.87 -6.39 -30.18
C ALA A 29 27.91 -6.08 -28.68
N ASP A 30 29.11 -6.21 -28.10
CA ASP A 30 29.34 -6.09 -26.66
C ASP A 30 29.64 -4.66 -26.21
N ALA A 31 29.80 -3.73 -27.16
CA ALA A 31 30.02 -2.33 -26.86
C ALA A 31 28.69 -1.63 -26.52
N GLU A 32 28.71 -0.76 -25.51
CA GLU A 32 27.57 0.14 -25.28
C GLU A 32 27.36 1.06 -26.49
N PRO A 33 26.10 1.39 -26.82
CA PRO A 33 25.83 2.31 -27.91
C PRO A 33 26.58 3.64 -27.77
N LEU A 34 27.18 4.11 -28.87
CA LEU A 34 28.01 5.30 -28.99
C LEU A 34 29.33 5.28 -28.20
N ALA A 35 29.69 4.16 -27.55
CA ALA A 35 30.97 4.02 -26.87
C ALA A 35 32.15 4.11 -27.86
N ARG A 36 33.28 4.66 -27.41
CA ARG A 36 34.52 4.70 -28.20
C ARG A 36 35.16 3.32 -28.19
N VAL A 37 35.26 2.69 -29.35
CA VAL A 37 35.94 1.41 -29.58
C VAL A 37 37.17 1.63 -30.45
N ALA A 38 38.27 0.96 -30.12
CA ALA A 38 39.50 1.02 -30.89
C ALA A 38 39.54 -0.11 -31.92
N CYS A 39 39.92 0.21 -33.16
CA CYS A 39 40.05 -0.80 -34.20
C CYS A 39 41.19 -1.77 -33.87
N PRO A 40 40.96 -3.10 -33.86
CA PRO A 40 42.00 -4.07 -33.51
C PRO A 40 43.14 -4.13 -34.54
N LYS A 41 42.90 -3.66 -35.78
CA LYS A 41 43.91 -3.66 -36.85
C LYS A 41 44.77 -2.41 -36.88
N CYS A 42 44.17 -1.22 -36.77
CA CYS A 42 44.89 0.06 -36.97
C CYS A 42 44.87 0.98 -35.75
N GLY A 43 44.16 0.64 -34.68
CA GLY A 43 44.06 1.44 -33.47
C GLY A 43 43.15 2.66 -33.56
N GLU A 44 42.57 2.97 -34.73
CA GLU A 44 41.67 4.11 -34.91
C GLU A 44 40.46 4.02 -33.97
N LYS A 45 40.11 5.13 -33.31
CA LYS A 45 39.00 5.17 -32.35
C LYS A 45 37.74 5.63 -33.06
N MET A 46 36.69 4.82 -33.02
CA MET A 46 35.39 5.17 -33.58
C MET A 46 34.25 4.90 -32.59
N ARG A 47 33.07 5.44 -32.88
CA ARG A 47 31.88 5.20 -32.05
C ARG A 47 31.16 3.94 -32.52
N ALA A 48 30.71 3.14 -31.56
CA ALA A 48 29.83 2.01 -31.82
C ALA A 48 28.43 2.53 -32.19
N GLU A 49 28.11 2.63 -33.48
CA GLU A 49 26.81 3.11 -33.92
C GLU A 49 25.78 1.99 -33.78
N ARG A 50 24.57 2.36 -33.37
CA ARG A 50 23.48 1.43 -33.11
C ARG A 50 22.19 1.99 -33.66
N THR A 51 21.39 1.09 -34.21
CA THR A 51 20.01 1.35 -34.63
C THR A 51 19.12 0.40 -33.85
N PHE A 52 18.04 0.94 -33.29
CA PHE A 52 17.00 0.17 -32.64
C PHE A 52 15.74 0.27 -33.49
N ASP A 53 15.27 -0.83 -34.07
CA ASP A 53 14.24 -0.83 -35.12
C ASP A 53 14.62 0.14 -36.26
N HIS A 54 13.93 1.27 -36.41
CA HIS A 54 14.21 2.30 -37.42
C HIS A 54 14.79 3.59 -36.81
N PHE A 55 15.21 3.56 -35.54
CA PHE A 55 15.76 4.70 -34.79
C PHE A 55 17.28 4.64 -34.73
N VAL A 56 17.95 5.55 -35.45
CA VAL A 56 19.41 5.66 -35.45
C VAL A 56 19.87 6.54 -34.30
N LEU A 57 20.71 6.03 -33.40
CA LEU A 57 21.20 6.79 -32.25
C LEU A 57 22.27 7.80 -32.69
N LEU A 58 22.12 9.06 -32.24
CA LEU A 58 22.99 10.17 -32.65
C LEU A 58 23.90 10.64 -31.52
N GLU A 59 23.32 10.89 -30.34
CA GLU A 59 24.03 11.40 -29.16
C GLU A 59 23.40 10.88 -27.86
N THR A 60 24.21 10.77 -26.83
CA THR A 60 23.75 10.48 -25.47
C THR A 60 23.25 11.76 -24.84
N VAL A 61 21.97 11.79 -24.44
CA VAL A 61 21.33 12.94 -23.78
C VAL A 61 21.51 12.86 -22.27
N GLY A 62 21.38 11.65 -21.70
CA GLY A 62 21.52 11.46 -20.26
C GLY A 62 21.69 10.00 -19.88
N VAL A 63 22.47 9.75 -18.82
CA VAL A 63 22.68 8.42 -18.26
C VAL A 63 22.03 8.38 -16.88
N GLY A 64 21.00 7.54 -16.72
CA GLY A 64 20.30 7.36 -15.47
C GLY A 64 20.60 6.00 -14.84
N GLY A 65 20.03 5.78 -13.65
CA GLY A 65 20.04 4.45 -13.06
C GLY A 65 19.42 3.42 -14.01
N MET A 66 18.22 3.69 -14.54
CA MET A 66 17.37 2.67 -15.18
C MET A 66 17.76 2.37 -16.62
N GLY A 67 18.60 3.23 -17.20
CA GLY A 67 18.95 3.17 -18.60
C GLY A 67 19.61 4.47 -19.08
N THR A 68 19.83 4.52 -20.38
CA THR A 68 20.46 5.66 -21.05
C THR A 68 19.46 6.25 -22.04
N VAL A 69 19.34 7.57 -22.03
CA VAL A 69 18.52 8.32 -22.99
C VAL A 69 19.43 8.83 -24.09
N TYR A 70 19.07 8.51 -25.33
CA TYR A 70 19.74 8.94 -26.53
C TYR A 70 18.84 9.85 -27.33
N LYS A 71 19.41 10.82 -28.04
CA LYS A 71 18.74 11.43 -29.17
C LYS A 71 18.89 10.50 -30.36
N ALA A 72 17.79 10.24 -31.04
CA ALA A 72 17.75 9.37 -32.19
C ALA A 72 17.04 10.05 -33.35
N ARG A 73 17.38 9.65 -34.57
CA ARG A 73 16.62 9.98 -35.77
C ARG A 73 15.66 8.84 -36.08
N ASP A 74 14.37 9.15 -36.06
CA ASP A 74 13.32 8.31 -36.63
C ASP A 74 13.45 8.38 -38.16
N THR A 75 13.96 7.30 -38.78
CA THR A 75 14.25 7.28 -40.22
C THR A 75 13.00 7.16 -41.09
N LEU A 76 11.85 6.79 -40.51
CA LEU A 76 10.59 6.66 -41.24
C LEU A 76 9.85 8.00 -41.31
N LEU A 77 9.84 8.75 -40.22
CA LEU A 77 9.15 10.05 -40.13
C LEU A 77 10.08 11.26 -40.28
N ASP A 78 11.38 11.00 -40.43
CA ASP A 78 12.46 11.99 -40.52
C ASP A 78 12.42 13.07 -39.43
N ARG A 79 12.37 12.63 -38.17
CA ARG A 79 12.31 13.52 -37.00
C ARG A 79 13.28 13.09 -35.92
N LEU A 80 13.65 14.04 -35.07
CA LEU A 80 14.45 13.78 -33.87
C LEU A 80 13.54 13.38 -32.71
N VAL A 81 13.95 12.33 -31.99
CA VAL A 81 13.23 11.77 -30.84
C VAL A 81 14.20 11.47 -29.71
N ALA A 82 13.69 11.38 -28.48
CA ALA A 82 14.42 10.80 -27.38
C ALA A 82 14.11 9.29 -27.31
N LEU A 83 15.14 8.46 -27.27
CA LEU A 83 15.04 7.00 -27.12
C LEU A 83 15.71 6.60 -25.80
N LYS A 84 14.91 6.14 -24.85
CA LYS A 84 15.38 5.61 -23.57
C LYS A 84 15.57 4.11 -23.68
N LEU A 85 16.82 3.66 -23.55
CA LEU A 85 17.20 2.25 -23.59
C LEU A 85 17.38 1.75 -22.15
N LEU A 86 16.61 0.73 -21.76
CA LEU A 86 16.72 0.13 -20.42
C LEU A 86 17.91 -0.84 -20.34
N ARG A 87 18.50 -0.96 -19.15
CA ARG A 87 19.63 -1.89 -18.91
C ARG A 87 19.22 -3.35 -19.16
N LYS A 88 20.10 -4.15 -19.78
CA LYS A 88 19.88 -5.57 -20.12
C LYS A 88 19.37 -6.42 -18.93
N ASN A 89 19.86 -6.15 -17.71
CA ASN A 89 19.51 -6.91 -16.50
C ASN A 89 18.08 -6.64 -15.97
N LEU A 90 17.37 -5.64 -16.49
CA LEU A 90 15.95 -5.39 -16.19
C LEU A 90 15.02 -6.12 -17.17
N ALA A 91 15.54 -6.57 -18.32
CA ALA A 91 14.76 -7.20 -19.38
C ALA A 91 14.80 -8.75 -19.36
N GLY A 92 15.68 -9.35 -18.56
CA GLY A 92 16.06 -10.78 -18.65
C GLY A 92 15.14 -11.81 -17.98
N GLU A 93 14.09 -11.42 -17.26
CA GLU A 93 13.10 -12.35 -16.70
C GLU A 93 11.77 -12.13 -17.43
N ASN A 94 11.26 -13.19 -18.10
CA ASN A 94 10.09 -13.14 -19.00
C ASN A 94 8.81 -12.53 -18.40
N ASP A 95 8.73 -12.35 -17.08
CA ASP A 95 7.60 -11.73 -16.37
C ASP A 95 7.68 -10.19 -16.30
N HIS A 96 8.87 -9.59 -16.47
CA HIS A 96 9.08 -8.14 -16.36
C HIS A 96 8.81 -7.37 -17.67
N ALA A 97 9.02 -8.00 -18.84
CA ALA A 97 8.83 -7.35 -20.14
C ALA A 97 7.36 -7.00 -20.43
N SER A 98 6.43 -7.85 -20.01
CA SER A 98 4.98 -7.63 -20.17
C SER A 98 4.49 -6.44 -19.34
N GLY A 99 5.00 -6.31 -18.10
CA GLY A 99 4.73 -5.17 -17.21
C GLY A 99 5.27 -3.86 -17.77
N LEU A 100 6.53 -3.84 -18.23
CA LEU A 100 7.15 -2.66 -18.85
C LEU A 100 6.38 -2.18 -20.08
N GLN A 101 5.94 -3.13 -20.93
CA GLN A 101 5.13 -2.78 -22.09
C GLN A 101 3.75 -2.24 -21.70
N GLN A 102 3.14 -2.75 -20.63
CA GLN A 102 1.88 -2.23 -20.11
C GLN A 102 2.03 -0.81 -19.54
N GLU A 103 3.11 -0.54 -18.81
CA GLU A 103 3.42 0.80 -18.28
C GLU A 103 3.67 1.80 -19.42
N ALA A 104 4.45 1.41 -20.44
CA ALA A 104 4.69 2.23 -21.62
C ALA A 104 3.39 2.56 -22.37
N ARG A 105 2.47 1.59 -22.52
CA ARG A 105 1.15 1.83 -23.12
C ARG A 105 0.29 2.78 -22.29
N ALA A 106 0.33 2.65 -20.96
CA ALA A 106 -0.39 3.55 -20.07
C ALA A 106 0.14 4.99 -20.19
N ALA A 107 1.47 5.17 -20.23
CA ALA A 107 2.11 6.46 -20.45
C ALA A 107 1.76 7.06 -21.83
N ALA A 108 1.81 6.26 -22.90
CA ALA A 108 1.46 6.70 -24.25
C ALA A 108 0.00 7.16 -24.39
N SER A 109 -0.91 6.69 -23.51
CA SER A 109 -2.32 7.11 -23.51
C SER A 109 -2.55 8.54 -22.98
N VAL A 110 -1.53 9.17 -22.41
CA VAL A 110 -1.58 10.52 -21.84
C VAL A 110 -1.06 11.51 -22.88
N ASN A 111 -1.97 12.25 -23.51
CA ASN A 111 -1.64 13.38 -24.38
C ASN A 111 -2.01 14.68 -23.66
N HIS A 112 -1.00 15.49 -23.29
CA HIS A 112 -1.18 16.75 -22.57
C HIS A 112 0.03 17.67 -22.79
N PRO A 113 -0.16 19.00 -22.92
CA PRO A 113 0.94 19.95 -23.19
C PRO A 113 2.02 20.01 -22.09
N ASN A 114 1.74 19.50 -20.88
CA ASN A 114 2.70 19.44 -19.77
C ASN A 114 3.19 18.02 -19.47
N VAL A 115 3.02 17.07 -20.41
CA VAL A 115 3.52 15.69 -20.31
C VAL A 115 4.38 15.41 -21.53
N VAL A 116 5.56 14.82 -21.34
CA VAL A 116 6.39 14.36 -22.45
C VAL A 116 5.65 13.23 -23.17
N GLN A 117 5.39 13.40 -24.45
CA GLN A 117 4.60 12.42 -25.22
C GLN A 117 5.45 11.17 -25.50
N VAL A 118 4.92 9.99 -25.15
CA VAL A 118 5.48 8.71 -25.60
C VAL A 118 4.92 8.38 -26.98
N PHE A 119 5.79 8.11 -27.94
CA PHE A 119 5.41 7.77 -29.32
C PHE A 119 5.30 6.26 -29.54
N SER A 120 6.27 5.49 -29.05
CA SER A 120 6.31 4.04 -29.22
C SER A 120 7.20 3.38 -28.17
N SER A 121 7.12 2.05 -28.08
CA SER A 121 8.04 1.23 -27.32
C SER A 121 8.21 -0.13 -27.99
N GLY A 122 9.33 -0.80 -27.71
CA GLY A 122 9.65 -2.08 -28.32
C GLY A 122 10.81 -2.77 -27.63
N THR A 123 11.16 -3.94 -28.17
CA THR A 123 12.36 -4.67 -27.77
C THR A 123 13.16 -4.95 -29.02
N ASP A 124 14.44 -4.58 -29.00
CA ASP A 124 15.39 -4.87 -30.07
C ASP A 124 16.77 -5.12 -29.45
N HIS A 125 17.59 -5.98 -30.06
CA HIS A 125 18.88 -6.46 -29.49
C HIS A 125 18.75 -7.02 -28.07
N GLY A 126 17.59 -7.60 -27.73
CA GLY A 126 17.29 -8.09 -26.37
C GLY A 126 17.14 -7.00 -25.31
N GLN A 127 16.94 -5.74 -25.70
CA GLN A 127 16.76 -4.60 -24.82
C GLN A 127 15.44 -3.89 -25.09
N PHE A 128 14.72 -3.58 -24.01
CA PHE A 128 13.51 -2.78 -24.09
C PHE A 128 13.86 -1.30 -24.26
N TYR A 129 13.18 -0.63 -25.18
CA TYR A 129 13.33 0.80 -25.43
C TYR A 129 11.99 1.52 -25.45
N VAL A 130 12.02 2.80 -25.12
CA VAL A 130 10.86 3.71 -25.21
C VAL A 130 11.26 4.93 -26.02
N VAL A 131 10.43 5.28 -27.00
CA VAL A 131 10.61 6.45 -27.86
C VAL A 131 9.61 7.52 -27.45
N MET A 132 10.12 8.73 -27.24
CA MET A 132 9.36 9.85 -26.73
C MET A 132 9.80 11.16 -27.38
N GLU A 133 8.98 12.19 -27.15
CA GLU A 133 9.29 13.57 -27.50
C GLU A 133 10.68 13.96 -26.98
N LEU A 134 11.50 14.54 -27.86
CA LEU A 134 12.78 15.13 -27.48
C LEU A 134 12.53 16.54 -26.93
N VAL A 135 12.91 16.77 -25.67
CA VAL A 135 12.82 18.07 -25.01
C VAL A 135 14.25 18.48 -24.62
N ASP A 136 14.76 19.55 -25.23
CA ASP A 136 16.20 19.83 -25.30
C ASP A 136 16.65 21.12 -24.61
N HIS A 137 15.76 21.85 -23.92
CA HIS A 137 16.14 23.05 -23.15
C HIS A 137 16.48 22.76 -21.68
N GLY A 138 16.88 21.51 -21.38
CA GLY A 138 17.32 21.09 -20.06
C GLY A 138 16.18 20.77 -19.09
N SER A 139 16.57 20.41 -17.87
CA SER A 139 15.71 20.01 -16.77
C SER A 139 15.70 21.04 -15.64
N LEU A 140 14.76 20.89 -14.71
CA LEU A 140 14.76 21.67 -13.48
C LEU A 140 16.00 21.40 -12.62
N ASP A 141 16.59 20.20 -12.72
CA ASP A 141 17.85 19.87 -12.03
C ASP A 141 19.01 20.72 -12.58
N ASP A 142 19.10 20.84 -13.91
CA ASP A 142 20.11 21.68 -14.56
C ASP A 142 19.98 23.15 -14.14
N LEU A 143 18.74 23.65 -14.06
CA LEU A 143 18.45 25.02 -13.61
C LEU A 143 18.84 25.25 -12.15
N ILE A 144 18.56 24.28 -11.26
CA ILE A 144 18.96 24.34 -9.84
C ILE A 144 20.49 24.30 -9.73
N GLU A 145 21.17 23.42 -10.48
CA GLU A 145 22.62 23.32 -10.44
C GLU A 145 23.30 24.62 -10.86
N GLN A 146 22.80 25.24 -11.94
CA GLN A 146 23.33 26.48 -12.51
C GLN A 146 23.03 27.70 -11.63
N ARG A 147 21.78 27.87 -11.18
CA ARG A 147 21.32 29.10 -10.50
C ARG A 147 21.31 29.00 -8.98
N LYS A 148 21.51 27.79 -8.43
CA LYS A 148 21.39 27.41 -7.01
C LYS A 148 19.98 27.53 -6.45
N ARG A 149 19.26 28.62 -6.73
CA ARG A 149 17.85 28.81 -6.42
C ARG A 149 17.14 29.53 -7.57
N LEU A 150 15.84 29.31 -7.71
CA LEU A 150 15.02 29.90 -8.76
C LEU A 150 14.05 30.96 -8.22
N PRO A 151 13.67 31.96 -9.03
CA PRO A 151 12.64 32.93 -8.67
C PRO A 151 11.32 32.25 -8.33
N GLU A 152 10.63 32.76 -7.30
CA GLU A 152 9.34 32.22 -6.84
C GLU A 152 8.31 32.09 -7.97
N GLU A 153 8.25 33.11 -8.83
CA GLU A 153 7.35 33.16 -9.99
C GLU A 153 7.57 31.95 -10.91
N GLN A 154 8.83 31.70 -11.29
CA GLN A 154 9.21 30.61 -12.21
C GLN A 154 8.90 29.24 -11.60
N VAL A 155 9.11 29.07 -10.29
CA VAL A 155 8.83 27.82 -9.57
C VAL A 155 7.32 27.56 -9.52
N LEU A 156 6.51 28.58 -9.22
CA LEU A 156 5.05 28.46 -9.22
C LEU A 156 4.50 28.11 -10.61
N GLN A 157 4.97 28.79 -11.67
CA GLN A 157 4.57 28.48 -13.05
C GLN A 157 4.88 27.03 -13.41
N SER A 158 6.10 26.58 -13.12
CA SER A 158 6.52 25.19 -13.35
C SER A 158 5.65 24.20 -12.54
N GLY A 159 5.38 24.52 -11.28
CA GLY A 159 4.52 23.73 -10.39
C GLY A 159 3.09 23.58 -10.91
N ILE A 160 2.48 24.66 -11.38
CA ILE A 160 1.13 24.66 -11.96
C ILE A 160 1.08 23.76 -13.20
N GLN A 161 2.06 23.89 -14.09
CA GLN A 161 2.15 23.13 -15.33
C GLN A 161 2.34 21.63 -15.07
N VAL A 162 3.28 21.27 -14.18
CA VAL A 162 3.51 19.88 -13.81
C VAL A 162 2.30 19.28 -13.08
N ALA A 163 1.63 20.03 -12.19
CA ALA A 163 0.40 19.57 -11.56
C ALA A 163 -0.74 19.32 -12.58
N LYS A 164 -0.85 20.14 -13.63
CA LYS A 164 -1.78 19.91 -14.75
C LYS A 164 -1.44 18.63 -15.52
N GLY A 165 -0.15 18.36 -15.76
CA GLY A 165 0.32 17.11 -16.37
C GLY A 165 0.02 15.87 -15.52
N LEU A 166 0.32 15.91 -14.23
CA LEU A 166 0.01 14.83 -13.28
C LEU A 166 -1.49 14.55 -13.19
N ARG A 167 -2.32 15.60 -13.18
CA ARG A 167 -3.79 15.45 -13.24
C ARG A 167 -4.24 14.72 -14.51
N ALA A 168 -3.66 15.04 -15.67
CA ALA A 168 -4.00 14.40 -16.93
C ALA A 168 -3.66 12.90 -16.92
N ALA A 169 -2.49 12.55 -16.38
CA ALA A 169 -2.09 11.16 -16.19
C ALA A 169 -3.00 10.40 -15.20
N TYR A 170 -3.34 11.04 -14.08
CA TYR A 170 -4.23 10.45 -13.07
C TYR A 170 -5.63 10.15 -13.62
N ARG A 171 -6.16 10.99 -14.52
CA ARG A 171 -7.43 10.72 -15.24
C ARG A 171 -7.36 9.47 -16.12
N LYS A 172 -6.16 9.06 -16.54
CA LYS A 172 -5.88 7.80 -17.24
C LYS A 172 -5.50 6.66 -16.28
N ARG A 173 -5.67 6.86 -14.96
CA ARG A 173 -5.31 5.93 -13.88
C ARG A 173 -3.81 5.64 -13.79
N VAL A 174 -2.98 6.60 -14.20
CA VAL A 174 -1.52 6.52 -14.10
C VAL A 174 -1.06 7.43 -12.97
N ILE A 175 -0.27 6.87 -12.05
CA ILE A 175 0.46 7.62 -11.00
C ILE A 175 1.93 7.62 -11.41
N HIS A 176 2.61 8.76 -11.30
CA HIS A 176 3.96 8.93 -11.84
C HIS A 176 5.03 8.21 -11.03
N ARG A 177 5.00 8.32 -9.69
CA ARG A 177 5.90 7.63 -8.73
C ARG A 177 7.37 8.05 -8.70
N ASP A 178 7.79 8.97 -9.54
CA ASP A 178 9.20 9.42 -9.64
C ASP A 178 9.29 10.91 -10.02
N VAL A 179 8.46 11.75 -9.38
CA VAL A 179 8.53 13.20 -9.60
C VAL A 179 9.78 13.75 -8.89
N LYS A 180 10.68 14.36 -9.65
CA LYS A 180 11.94 14.96 -9.17
C LYS A 180 12.44 16.02 -10.18
N PRO A 181 13.40 16.89 -9.83
CA PRO A 181 13.88 17.94 -10.73
C PRO A 181 14.33 17.41 -12.10
N ALA A 182 15.08 16.30 -12.14
CA ALA A 182 15.60 15.71 -13.38
C ALA A 182 14.51 15.23 -14.35
N ASN A 183 13.27 15.03 -13.89
CA ASN A 183 12.15 14.58 -14.72
C ASN A 183 11.23 15.73 -15.17
N ILE A 184 11.47 16.96 -14.70
CA ILE A 184 10.76 18.16 -15.15
C ILE A 184 11.64 18.83 -16.21
N LEU A 185 11.25 18.71 -17.47
CA LEU A 185 11.98 19.20 -18.64
C LEU A 185 11.35 20.48 -19.18
N PHE A 186 12.16 21.31 -19.83
CA PHE A 186 11.71 22.57 -20.42
C PHE A 186 11.72 22.47 -21.94
N VAL A 187 10.60 22.82 -22.57
CA VAL A 187 10.50 22.98 -24.03
C VAL A 187 11.09 24.32 -24.46
N ASP A 188 10.94 25.32 -23.59
CA ASP A 188 11.45 26.67 -23.69
C ASP A 188 11.50 27.26 -22.27
N GLU A 189 11.86 28.55 -22.14
CA GLU A 189 12.00 29.21 -20.83
C GLU A 189 10.72 29.21 -19.96
N GLN A 190 9.53 29.02 -20.56
CA GLN A 190 8.24 29.17 -19.89
C GLN A 190 7.45 27.87 -19.79
N THR A 191 7.80 26.84 -20.58
CA THR A 191 6.99 25.63 -20.73
C THR A 191 7.69 24.41 -20.14
N ALA A 192 7.21 23.97 -18.98
CA ALA A 192 7.60 22.75 -18.29
C ALA A 192 6.73 21.55 -18.70
N LYS A 193 7.38 20.40 -18.89
CA LYS A 193 6.80 19.09 -19.12
C LYS A 193 7.35 18.08 -18.12
N ILE A 194 6.47 17.24 -17.58
CA ILE A 194 6.89 16.09 -16.76
C ILE A 194 7.11 14.87 -17.68
N GLY A 195 8.29 14.25 -17.59
CA GLY A 195 8.69 13.06 -18.35
C GLY A 195 8.91 11.84 -17.46
N ASP A 196 9.26 10.70 -18.07
CA ASP A 196 9.57 9.44 -17.33
C ASP A 196 8.39 8.82 -16.55
N PHE A 197 7.17 8.92 -17.09
CA PHE A 197 6.00 8.24 -16.54
C PHE A 197 6.17 6.71 -16.49
N GLY A 198 5.87 6.14 -15.33
CA GLY A 198 5.49 4.72 -15.20
C GLY A 198 6.63 3.71 -15.25
N LEU A 199 7.76 3.98 -15.92
CA LEU A 199 8.84 2.98 -16.11
C LEU A 199 9.56 2.55 -14.82
N ALA A 200 9.30 3.23 -13.70
CA ALA A 200 9.83 2.90 -12.39
C ALA A 200 9.00 1.82 -11.65
N GLY A 201 7.72 1.63 -11.99
CA GLY A 201 6.83 0.76 -11.20
C GLY A 201 7.23 -0.71 -11.23
N VAL A 202 7.62 -1.24 -12.40
CA VAL A 202 8.05 -2.63 -12.57
C VAL A 202 9.50 -2.85 -12.14
N ALA A 203 10.41 -1.92 -12.47
CA ALA A 203 11.82 -2.01 -12.08
C ALA A 203 12.01 -1.89 -10.55
N VAL A 204 11.18 -1.09 -9.88
CA VAL A 204 11.24 -0.92 -8.42
C VAL A 204 10.67 -2.15 -7.70
N ARG A 205 9.62 -2.81 -8.20
CA ARG A 205 9.14 -4.09 -7.60
C ARG A 205 10.23 -5.18 -7.62
N ALA A 206 10.98 -5.27 -8.71
CA ALA A 206 12.10 -6.21 -8.85
C ALA A 206 13.31 -5.86 -7.94
N ALA A 207 13.52 -4.57 -7.66
CA ALA A 207 14.58 -4.07 -6.78
C ALA A 207 14.20 -4.08 -5.29
N GLU A 208 12.92 -3.88 -4.96
CA GLU A 208 12.33 -4.04 -3.61
C GLU A 208 12.50 -5.48 -3.10
N THR A 209 12.43 -6.47 -4.00
CA THR A 209 12.76 -7.86 -3.67
C THR A 209 14.23 -8.05 -3.26
N ARG A 210 15.12 -7.10 -3.61
CA ARG A 210 16.57 -7.15 -3.37
C ARG A 210 17.06 -6.10 -2.35
N GLY A 211 16.17 -5.31 -1.76
CA GLY A 211 16.51 -4.32 -0.73
C GLY A 211 17.36 -3.13 -1.21
N VAL A 212 17.41 -2.84 -2.51
CA VAL A 212 18.23 -1.74 -3.06
C VAL A 212 17.36 -0.49 -3.29
N ILE A 213 17.66 0.60 -2.58
CA ILE A 213 17.05 1.91 -2.86
C ILE A 213 17.60 2.42 -4.20
N TRP A 214 16.70 2.70 -5.14
CA TRP A 214 17.06 3.34 -6.41
C TRP A 214 16.71 4.83 -6.39
N GLY A 215 17.68 5.65 -6.79
CA GLY A 215 17.52 7.10 -6.98
C GLY A 215 17.85 7.94 -5.74
N THR A 216 17.74 9.26 -5.90
CA THR A 216 17.97 10.26 -4.86
C THR A 216 16.73 10.30 -3.94
N PRO A 217 16.79 9.72 -2.73
CA PRO A 217 15.60 9.40 -1.94
C PRO A 217 14.90 10.64 -1.33
N TYR A 218 15.44 11.83 -1.54
CA TYR A 218 14.96 13.08 -0.96
C TYR A 218 13.56 13.49 -1.44
N TYR A 219 13.18 13.18 -2.68
CA TYR A 219 11.87 13.54 -3.25
C TYR A 219 10.79 12.48 -3.02
N VAL A 220 11.19 11.28 -2.60
CA VAL A 220 10.27 10.15 -2.44
C VAL A 220 9.32 10.38 -1.26
N ALA A 221 8.03 10.08 -1.45
CA ALA A 221 7.03 10.23 -0.40
C ALA A 221 7.25 9.26 0.78
N PRO A 222 6.95 9.65 2.04
CA PRO A 222 7.16 8.82 3.22
C PRO A 222 6.45 7.46 3.15
N GLU A 223 5.21 7.43 2.66
CA GLU A 223 4.42 6.20 2.51
C GLU A 223 5.10 5.17 1.60
N ARG A 224 5.76 5.62 0.52
CA ARG A 224 6.53 4.74 -0.37
C ARG A 224 7.70 4.13 0.36
N LEU A 225 8.43 4.94 1.13
CA LEU A 225 9.54 4.44 1.93
C LEU A 225 9.08 3.45 2.99
N ASN A 226 7.85 3.58 3.49
CA ASN A 226 7.27 2.69 4.50
C ASN A 226 6.65 1.42 3.91
N ASN A 227 6.70 1.21 2.58
CA ASN A 227 5.96 0.18 1.86
C ASN A 227 4.44 0.25 2.12
N GLU A 228 3.92 1.45 2.37
CA GLU A 228 2.48 1.71 2.47
C GLU A 228 1.90 1.95 1.07
N PRO A 229 0.58 1.74 0.87
CA PRO A 229 -0.05 1.97 -0.42
C PRO A 229 0.11 3.41 -0.89
N GLU A 230 0.67 3.59 -2.09
CA GLU A 230 0.76 4.89 -2.76
C GLU A 230 -0.54 5.24 -3.50
N ASP A 231 -0.91 6.52 -3.45
CA ASP A 231 -1.94 7.11 -4.31
C ASP A 231 -1.40 8.38 -4.99
N PHE A 232 -2.26 9.15 -5.66
CA PHE A 232 -1.86 10.38 -6.35
C PHE A 232 -1.26 11.45 -5.41
N ARG A 233 -1.50 11.36 -4.10
CA ARG A 233 -0.94 12.29 -3.10
C ARG A 233 0.55 12.03 -2.89
N SER A 234 1.06 10.86 -3.25
CA SER A 234 2.50 10.58 -3.28
C SER A 234 3.19 11.46 -4.33
N ASP A 235 2.61 11.59 -5.53
CA ASP A 235 3.12 12.52 -6.56
C ASP A 235 3.04 13.99 -6.12
N ILE A 236 1.98 14.37 -5.37
CA ILE A 236 1.85 15.72 -4.80
C ILE A 236 3.00 16.02 -3.83
N TYR A 237 3.37 15.07 -2.97
CA TYR A 237 4.52 15.23 -2.08
C TYR A 237 5.81 15.40 -2.87
N SER A 238 6.04 14.52 -3.85
CA SER A 238 7.26 14.54 -4.64
C SER A 238 7.40 15.82 -5.46
N LEU A 239 6.29 16.34 -6.01
CA LEU A 239 6.26 17.67 -6.61
C LEU A 239 6.57 18.77 -5.56
N GLY A 240 5.96 18.71 -4.38
CA GLY A 240 6.22 19.69 -3.32
C GLY A 240 7.69 19.74 -2.89
N ALA A 241 8.31 18.58 -2.72
CA ALA A 241 9.73 18.46 -2.39
C ALA A 241 10.63 18.98 -3.53
N THR A 242 10.23 18.76 -4.77
CA THR A 242 10.91 19.25 -5.97
C THR A 242 10.85 20.77 -6.06
N LEU A 243 9.68 21.38 -5.86
CA LEU A 243 9.51 22.84 -5.89
C LEU A 243 10.17 23.52 -4.70
N PHE A 244 10.13 22.89 -3.51
CA PHE A 244 10.91 23.35 -2.35
C PHE A 244 12.40 23.40 -2.67
N HIS A 245 12.93 22.35 -3.31
CA HIS A 245 14.34 22.35 -3.72
C HIS A 245 14.63 23.45 -4.73
N ALA A 246 13.77 23.62 -5.73
CA ALA A 246 13.94 24.65 -6.75
C ALA A 246 14.02 26.07 -6.18
N ILE A 247 13.18 26.40 -5.20
CA ILE A 247 13.10 27.76 -4.66
C ILE A 247 14.16 28.05 -3.58
N THR A 248 14.60 27.02 -2.85
CA THR A 248 15.55 27.19 -1.72
C THR A 248 16.99 26.80 -2.08
N GLY A 249 17.18 26.00 -3.12
CA GLY A 249 18.45 25.33 -3.41
C GLY A 249 18.82 24.20 -2.46
N LYS A 250 17.92 23.79 -1.57
CA LYS A 250 18.08 22.65 -0.65
C LYS A 250 16.83 21.79 -0.59
N THR A 251 16.97 20.49 -0.39
CA THR A 251 15.82 19.59 -0.21
C THR A 251 15.06 19.89 1.10
N PRO A 252 13.77 19.51 1.22
CA PRO A 252 12.95 19.81 2.41
C PRO A 252 13.30 19.02 3.68
N ILE A 253 14.41 18.29 3.70
CA ILE A 253 14.89 17.55 4.87
C ILE A 253 16.30 17.99 5.24
N GLU A 254 16.62 17.94 6.52
CA GLU A 254 17.90 18.39 7.08
C GLU A 254 18.80 17.19 7.41
N GLY A 255 20.03 17.19 6.89
CA GLY A 255 21.04 16.17 7.18
C GLY A 255 21.20 15.09 6.11
N ASP A 256 22.32 14.37 6.19
CA ASP A 256 22.62 13.25 5.31
C ASP A 256 21.95 11.98 5.83
N ALA A 257 21.16 11.33 4.98
CA ALA A 257 20.56 10.05 5.31
C ALA A 257 21.52 8.91 4.95
N ASN A 258 22.07 8.25 5.97
CA ASN A 258 22.95 7.08 5.78
C ASN A 258 22.18 5.76 5.67
N SER A 259 20.86 5.79 5.92
CA SER A 259 19.96 4.63 5.80
C SER A 259 18.52 5.04 5.44
N THR A 260 17.72 4.06 4.99
CA THR A 260 16.26 4.25 4.81
C THR A 260 15.56 4.68 6.10
N ILE A 261 16.06 4.23 7.26
CA ILE A 261 15.45 4.51 8.56
C ILE A 261 15.66 5.98 8.92
N ASP A 262 16.88 6.48 8.74
CA ASP A 262 17.20 7.89 8.98
C ASP A 262 16.37 8.79 8.06
N LEU A 263 16.29 8.44 6.78
CA LEU A 263 15.50 9.18 5.80
C LEU A 263 14.00 9.24 6.17
N ARG A 264 13.43 8.12 6.66
CA ARG A 264 12.04 8.08 7.14
C ARG A 264 11.84 9.00 8.36
N GLU A 265 12.80 9.03 9.27
CA GLU A 265 12.73 9.88 10.47
C GLU A 265 12.80 11.37 10.10
N LEU A 266 13.76 11.75 9.26
CA LEU A 266 13.91 13.13 8.78
C LEU A 266 12.63 13.64 8.08
N LYS A 267 11.97 12.77 7.32
CA LYS A 267 10.73 13.11 6.62
C LYS A 267 9.51 13.32 7.53
N LYS A 268 9.56 12.97 8.82
CA LYS A 268 8.48 13.29 9.78
C LYS A 268 8.40 14.77 10.12
N LYS A 269 9.48 15.51 9.92
CA LYS A 269 9.59 16.95 10.23
C LYS A 269 10.26 17.68 9.06
N PRO A 270 9.54 17.89 7.93
CA PRO A 270 10.07 18.67 6.83
C PRO A 270 10.42 20.08 7.30
N LEU A 271 11.48 20.65 6.71
CA LEU A 271 11.89 22.02 6.93
C LEU A 271 10.75 23.00 6.61
N ASP A 272 10.61 24.04 7.44
CA ASP A 272 9.65 25.11 7.20
C ASP A 272 10.19 26.07 6.13
N LEU A 273 9.49 26.20 5.01
CA LEU A 273 9.94 27.05 3.90
C LEU A 273 10.16 28.50 4.34
N ARG A 274 9.34 29.02 5.26
CA ARG A 274 9.42 30.41 5.75
C ARG A 274 10.69 30.68 6.53
N THR A 275 11.28 29.64 7.12
CA THR A 275 12.54 29.74 7.84
C THR A 275 13.73 29.70 6.89
N ILE A 276 13.65 28.88 5.84
CA ILE A 276 14.76 28.66 4.89
C ILE A 276 14.82 29.75 3.82
N ALA A 277 13.67 30.23 3.35
CA ALA A 277 13.54 31.26 2.32
C ALA A 277 12.50 32.31 2.77
N PRO A 278 12.87 33.22 3.68
CA PRO A 278 11.96 34.21 4.24
C PRO A 278 11.50 35.28 3.24
N ASP A 279 12.15 35.36 2.07
CA ASP A 279 11.79 36.20 0.94
C ASP A 279 10.61 35.63 0.12
N VAL A 280 10.27 34.36 0.30
CA VAL A 280 9.14 33.70 -0.37
C VAL A 280 7.81 34.15 0.24
N SER A 281 6.80 34.38 -0.60
CA SER A 281 5.48 34.77 -0.11
C SER A 281 4.87 33.73 0.84
N VAL A 282 4.15 34.22 1.84
CA VAL A 282 3.47 33.36 2.83
C VAL A 282 2.51 32.37 2.17
N THR A 283 1.82 32.82 1.12
CA THR A 283 0.90 31.99 0.34
C THR A 283 1.61 30.82 -0.34
N THR A 284 2.77 31.05 -0.96
CA THR A 284 3.56 29.98 -1.57
C THR A 284 4.09 29.00 -0.53
N ALA A 285 4.59 29.53 0.59
CA ALA A 285 5.10 28.70 1.66
C ALA A 285 4.02 27.79 2.26
N ASP A 286 2.82 28.29 2.49
CA ASP A 286 1.70 27.49 3.01
C ASP A 286 1.29 26.38 2.03
N VAL A 287 1.28 26.67 0.72
CA VAL A 287 1.01 25.64 -0.31
C VAL A 287 2.09 24.57 -0.29
N PHE A 288 3.37 24.94 -0.36
CA PHE A 288 4.47 23.98 -0.42
C PHE A 288 4.54 23.13 0.85
N GLN A 289 4.36 23.74 2.02
CA GLN A 289 4.34 23.03 3.31
C GLN A 289 3.21 22.00 3.37
N ARG A 290 2.05 22.31 2.79
CA ARG A 290 0.93 21.37 2.68
C ARG A 290 1.21 20.24 1.68
N MET A 291 1.89 20.52 0.56
CA MET A 291 2.30 19.48 -0.39
C MET A 291 3.21 18.44 0.27
N ILE A 292 4.20 18.89 1.06
CA ILE A 292 5.21 18.04 1.70
C ILE A 292 4.79 17.50 3.08
N ALA A 293 3.50 17.60 3.44
CA ALA A 293 3.02 17.07 4.71
C ALA A 293 3.37 15.56 4.83
N PRO A 294 3.95 15.09 5.96
CA PRO A 294 4.39 13.70 6.08
C PRO A 294 3.25 12.70 5.90
N ILE A 295 2.06 13.09 6.34
CA ILE A 295 0.85 12.28 6.31
C ILE A 295 0.07 12.58 5.01
N PRO A 296 -0.22 11.58 4.16
CA PRO A 296 -0.83 11.80 2.84
C PRO A 296 -2.15 12.58 2.87
N TRP A 297 -3.07 12.25 3.78
CA TRP A 297 -4.38 12.90 3.84
C TRP A 297 -4.36 14.34 4.38
N LYS A 298 -3.21 14.82 4.89
CA LYS A 298 -3.02 16.24 5.24
C LYS A 298 -2.63 17.10 4.02
N ARG A 299 -2.30 16.47 2.89
CA ARG A 299 -1.97 17.14 1.64
C ARG A 299 -3.26 17.61 0.93
N PHE A 300 -3.16 17.97 -0.34
CA PHE A 300 -4.33 18.32 -1.15
C PHE A 300 -5.15 17.07 -1.50
N GLY A 301 -6.47 17.20 -1.42
CA GLY A 301 -7.42 16.13 -1.67
C GLY A 301 -7.62 15.80 -3.16
N SER A 302 -7.14 16.67 -4.05
CA SER A 302 -7.16 16.47 -5.50
C SER A 302 -6.11 17.35 -6.19
N TYR A 303 -5.77 17.03 -7.45
CA TYR A 303 -4.94 17.93 -8.26
C TYR A 303 -5.65 19.25 -8.60
N ASP A 304 -6.98 19.26 -8.72
CA ASP A 304 -7.72 20.49 -9.01
C ASP A 304 -7.62 21.49 -7.84
N GLU A 305 -7.69 20.99 -6.60
CA GLU A 305 -7.44 21.79 -5.40
C GLU A 305 -6.00 22.33 -5.39
N LEU A 306 -5.00 21.49 -5.65
CA LEU A 306 -3.60 21.89 -5.71
C LEU A 306 -3.35 22.97 -6.78
N ILE A 307 -3.85 22.76 -8.00
CA ILE A 307 -3.67 23.70 -9.11
C ILE A 307 -4.30 25.05 -8.76
N THR A 308 -5.51 25.06 -8.19
CA THR A 308 -6.18 26.29 -7.76
C THR A 308 -5.33 27.05 -6.76
N GLN A 309 -4.79 26.36 -5.75
CA GLN A 309 -3.99 26.99 -4.70
C GLN A 309 -2.63 27.50 -5.20
N LEU A 310 -1.99 26.81 -6.14
CA LEU A 310 -0.78 27.30 -6.80
C LEU A 310 -1.08 28.52 -7.70
N GLU A 311 -2.19 28.50 -8.44
CA GLU A 311 -2.62 29.65 -9.26
C GLU A 311 -2.98 30.87 -8.41
N ASP A 312 -3.62 30.68 -7.25
CA ASP A 312 -3.92 31.76 -6.31
C ASP A 312 -2.64 32.35 -5.70
N ALA A 313 -1.67 31.51 -5.34
CA ALA A 313 -0.35 31.98 -4.89
C ALA A 313 0.39 32.76 -5.98
N TYR A 314 0.34 32.28 -7.23
CA TYR A 314 0.93 32.96 -8.39
C TYR A 314 0.29 34.35 -8.62
N ARG A 315 -1.04 34.44 -8.63
CA ARG A 315 -1.76 35.72 -8.79
C ARG A 315 -1.43 36.70 -7.68
N ALA A 316 -1.39 36.23 -6.43
CA ALA A 316 -1.07 37.07 -5.28
C ALA A 316 0.36 37.65 -5.35
N LEU A 317 1.30 36.91 -5.95
CA LEU A 317 2.66 37.36 -6.20
C LEU A 317 2.70 38.44 -7.29
N THR A 318 2.07 38.20 -8.44
CA THR A 318 2.09 39.13 -9.58
C THR A 318 1.27 40.39 -9.36
N ASP A 319 0.15 40.29 -8.61
CA ASP A 319 -0.67 41.46 -8.28
C ASP A 319 0.06 42.40 -7.32
N ARG A 320 0.93 41.90 -6.43
CA ARG A 320 1.77 42.75 -5.57
C ARG A 320 2.72 43.63 -6.37
N ASP A 321 3.37 43.06 -7.38
CA ASP A 321 4.30 43.80 -8.24
C ASP A 321 3.59 44.87 -9.10
N SER A 322 2.33 44.62 -9.46
CA SER A 322 1.50 45.60 -10.19
C SER A 322 1.01 46.77 -9.32
N VAL A 323 0.91 46.59 -8.00
CA VAL A 323 0.44 47.64 -7.06
C VAL A 323 1.58 48.56 -6.61
N GLU A 324 2.84 48.10 -6.59
CA GLU A 324 3.99 48.96 -6.22
C GLU A 324 4.31 50.07 -7.25
N LEU A 325 3.89 49.93 -8.52
CA LEU A 325 4.10 50.95 -9.56
C LEU A 325 3.00 52.03 -9.63
N SER A 326 1.92 51.94 -8.85
CA SER A 326 0.81 52.88 -8.96
C SER A 326 -0.02 52.97 -7.68
N ALA A 327 0.49 53.62 -6.63
CA ALA A 327 -0.39 54.11 -5.57
C ALA A 327 0.18 55.29 -4.76
N ARG A 328 -0.21 56.51 -5.15
CA ARG A 328 -0.39 57.60 -4.17
C ARG A 328 -1.70 57.35 -3.42
N PRO A 329 -1.76 57.44 -2.08
CA PRO A 329 -2.99 57.13 -1.35
C PRO A 329 -4.02 58.27 -1.49
N ARG A 330 -5.22 57.94 -1.95
CA ARG A 330 -6.43 58.76 -1.75
C ARG A 330 -7.21 58.21 -0.55
N ARG A 331 -7.53 59.08 0.40
CA ARG A 331 -8.24 58.74 1.64
C ARG A 331 -9.71 58.36 1.35
N LEU A 332 -10.17 57.20 1.85
CA LEU A 332 -11.58 56.80 1.78
C LEU A 332 -12.42 57.45 2.91
N PRO A 333 -13.72 57.75 2.65
CA PRO A 333 -14.60 58.42 3.61
C PRO A 333 -15.09 57.51 4.74
N ARG A 334 -15.17 58.07 5.96
CA ARG A 334 -15.49 57.43 7.25
C ARG A 334 -16.73 56.50 7.29
N LYS A 335 -17.68 56.62 6.36
CA LYS A 335 -18.92 55.81 6.33
C LYS A 335 -18.68 54.35 5.89
N PHE A 336 -17.65 54.09 5.07
CA PHE A 336 -17.30 52.73 4.63
C PHE A 336 -16.62 51.89 5.71
N LEU A 337 -15.85 52.53 6.60
CA LEU A 337 -15.16 51.87 7.71
C LEU A 337 -16.14 51.25 8.73
N ILE A 338 -17.31 51.86 8.91
CA ILE A 338 -18.34 51.37 9.86
C ILE A 338 -19.03 50.11 9.31
N ILE A 339 -19.33 50.07 8.01
CA ILE A 339 -19.95 48.92 7.36
C ILE A 339 -18.98 47.72 7.32
N LEU A 340 -17.70 47.99 7.04
CA LEU A 340 -16.66 46.96 7.03
C LEU A 340 -16.41 46.41 8.45
N ALA A 341 -16.42 47.26 9.48
CA ALA A 341 -16.31 46.82 10.87
C ALA A 341 -17.48 45.93 11.30
N LEU A 342 -18.72 46.25 10.87
CA LEU A 342 -19.91 45.43 11.13
C LEU A 342 -19.90 44.08 10.40
N LEU A 343 -19.38 44.04 9.17
CA LEU A 343 -19.22 42.79 8.42
C LEU A 343 -18.15 41.89 9.04
N ILE A 344 -17.02 42.46 9.47
CA ILE A 344 -15.94 41.73 10.13
C ILE A 344 -16.42 41.16 11.48
N THR A 345 -17.16 41.93 12.28
CA THR A 345 -17.71 41.42 13.55
C THR A 345 -18.76 40.32 13.36
N MET A 346 -19.47 40.31 12.24
CA MET A 346 -20.41 39.23 11.90
C MET A 346 -19.73 37.99 11.31
N MET A 347 -18.57 38.15 10.66
CA MET A 347 -17.79 37.04 10.09
C MET A 347 -16.90 36.30 11.09
N ILE A 348 -16.40 36.97 12.12
CA ILE A 348 -15.53 36.35 13.15
C ILE A 348 -16.20 35.16 13.88
N PRO A 349 -17.48 35.23 14.30
CA PRO A 349 -18.18 34.09 14.89
C PRO A 349 -18.35 32.92 13.91
N ALA A 350 -18.59 33.21 12.63
CA ALA A 350 -18.75 32.20 11.60
C ALA A 350 -17.41 31.51 11.27
N SER A 351 -16.32 32.26 11.14
CA SER A 351 -14.98 31.70 10.94
C SER A 351 -14.53 30.89 12.16
N PHE A 352 -14.80 31.36 13.38
CA PHE A 352 -14.53 30.62 14.60
C PHE A 352 -15.34 29.32 14.67
N TRP A 353 -16.63 29.35 14.31
CA TRP A 353 -17.47 28.15 14.24
C TRP A 353 -16.95 27.15 13.20
N PHE A 354 -16.57 27.60 12.00
CA PHE A 354 -16.02 26.75 10.95
C PHE A 354 -14.67 26.13 11.34
N VAL A 355 -13.76 26.91 11.94
CA VAL A 355 -12.46 26.40 12.42
C VAL A 355 -12.66 25.40 13.57
N ARG A 356 -13.56 25.69 14.51
CA ARG A 356 -13.90 24.75 15.60
C ARG A 356 -14.46 23.45 15.04
N LYS A 357 -15.41 23.53 14.11
CA LYS A 357 -16.02 22.37 13.47
C LYS A 357 -15.00 21.56 12.66
N ALA A 358 -14.09 22.21 11.94
CA ALA A 358 -13.01 21.55 11.22
C ALA A 358 -12.03 20.82 12.17
N ARG A 359 -11.69 21.44 13.32
CA ARG A 359 -10.88 20.78 14.37
C ARG A 359 -11.60 19.58 15.00
N GLU A 360 -12.89 19.68 15.25
CA GLU A 360 -13.71 18.58 15.77
C GLU A 360 -13.74 17.39 14.79
N HIS A 361 -13.91 17.65 13.49
CA HIS A 361 -13.83 16.61 12.46
C HIS A 361 -12.44 15.98 12.36
N ALA A 362 -11.37 16.79 12.34
CA ALA A 362 -10.00 16.28 12.29
C ALA A 362 -9.63 15.45 13.53
N ALA A 363 -10.09 15.86 14.72
CA ALA A 363 -9.90 15.11 15.95
C ALA A 363 -10.68 13.78 15.95
N ALA A 364 -11.90 13.77 15.41
CA ALA A 364 -12.70 12.56 15.26
C ALA A 364 -12.06 11.57 14.28
N GLU A 365 -11.55 12.06 13.13
CA GLU A 365 -10.82 11.23 12.16
C GLU A 365 -9.53 10.65 12.74
N ALA A 366 -8.73 11.47 13.44
CA ALA A 366 -7.51 11.00 14.10
C ALA A 366 -7.82 9.93 15.18
N ARG A 367 -8.88 10.14 15.97
CA ARG A 367 -9.34 9.15 16.97
C ARG A 367 -9.77 7.85 16.29
N SER A 368 -10.48 7.93 15.16
CA SER A 368 -10.90 6.75 14.41
C SER A 368 -9.72 5.97 13.82
N ALA A 369 -8.74 6.67 13.25
CA ALA A 369 -7.52 6.05 12.72
C ALA A 369 -6.71 5.34 13.83
N GLU A 370 -6.59 5.96 15.00
CA GLU A 370 -5.90 5.35 16.14
C GLU A 370 -6.62 4.11 16.66
N LEU A 371 -7.96 4.13 16.76
CA LEU A 371 -8.74 2.96 17.18
C LEU A 371 -8.62 1.80 16.17
N ASN A 372 -8.63 2.08 14.86
CA ASN A 372 -8.39 1.05 13.84
C ASN A 372 -6.99 0.43 13.98
N ARG A 373 -5.96 1.23 14.23
CA ARG A 373 -4.60 0.74 14.48
C ARG A 373 -4.53 -0.15 15.72
N GLN A 374 -5.18 0.26 16.81
CA GLN A 374 -5.25 -0.55 18.04
C GLN A 374 -6.01 -1.85 17.82
N TYR A 375 -7.07 -1.83 17.03
CA TYR A 375 -7.83 -3.01 16.65
C TYR A 375 -6.97 -4.02 15.86
N ASP A 376 -6.26 -3.57 14.82
CA ASP A 376 -5.39 -4.45 14.02
C ASP A 376 -4.24 -5.04 14.86
N GLU A 377 -3.66 -4.25 15.76
CA GLU A 377 -2.64 -4.74 16.68
C GLU A 377 -3.21 -5.78 17.66
N THR A 378 -4.40 -5.54 18.20
CA THR A 378 -5.08 -6.48 19.09
C THR A 378 -5.40 -7.80 18.37
N ARG A 379 -5.77 -7.73 17.08
CA ARG A 379 -5.96 -8.90 16.22
C ARG A 379 -4.70 -9.75 16.10
N ARG A 380 -3.56 -9.11 15.83
CA ARG A 380 -2.25 -9.79 15.77
C ARG A 380 -1.90 -10.45 17.09
N GLN A 381 -2.17 -9.79 18.22
CA GLN A 381 -1.93 -10.36 19.55
C GLN A 381 -2.82 -11.58 19.83
N PHE A 382 -4.09 -11.53 19.42
CA PHE A 382 -4.99 -12.66 19.49
C PHE A 382 -4.44 -13.85 18.70
N ILE A 383 -4.07 -13.66 17.44
CA ILE A 383 -3.51 -14.71 16.58
C ILE A 383 -2.20 -15.28 17.15
N ALA A 384 -1.41 -14.45 17.82
CA ALA A 384 -0.20 -14.85 18.53
C ALA A 384 -0.47 -15.64 19.83
N GLY A 385 -1.73 -15.93 20.18
CA GLY A 385 -2.10 -16.72 21.35
C GLY A 385 -2.36 -15.91 22.63
N LYS A 386 -2.29 -14.57 22.59
CA LYS A 386 -2.49 -13.70 23.76
C LYS A 386 -3.98 -13.43 24.01
N HIS A 387 -4.80 -14.48 24.11
CA HIS A 387 -6.27 -14.38 24.07
C HIS A 387 -6.86 -13.51 25.19
N ASN A 388 -6.35 -13.60 26.43
CA ASN A 388 -6.84 -12.81 27.58
C ASN A 388 -6.56 -11.30 27.44
N VAL A 389 -5.38 -10.96 26.91
CA VAL A 389 -5.01 -9.56 26.66
C VAL A 389 -5.84 -9.01 25.51
N ALA A 390 -6.02 -9.80 24.46
CA ALA A 390 -6.82 -9.44 23.30
C ALA A 390 -8.28 -9.21 23.68
N ARG A 391 -8.90 -10.09 24.48
CA ARG A 391 -10.27 -9.96 24.99
C ARG A 391 -10.51 -8.60 25.66
N THR A 392 -9.68 -8.26 26.64
CA THR A 392 -9.78 -6.99 27.37
C THR A 392 -9.56 -5.79 26.45
N SER A 393 -8.63 -5.91 25.50
CA SER A 393 -8.32 -4.84 24.55
C SER A 393 -9.46 -4.61 23.56
N PHE A 394 -10.09 -5.66 23.03
CA PHE A 394 -11.26 -5.55 22.16
C PHE A 394 -12.45 -4.93 22.88
N ALA A 395 -12.71 -5.31 24.13
CA ALA A 395 -13.76 -4.71 24.95
C ALA A 395 -13.56 -3.19 25.13
N ARG A 396 -12.33 -2.76 25.39
CA ARG A 396 -11.95 -1.34 25.50
C ARG A 396 -12.13 -0.60 24.18
N ILE A 397 -11.63 -1.16 23.09
CA ILE A 397 -11.76 -0.58 21.75
C ILE A 397 -13.24 -0.43 21.37
N ALA A 398 -14.06 -1.45 21.64
CA ALA A 398 -15.49 -1.39 21.38
C ALA A 398 -16.19 -0.31 22.23
N ALA A 399 -15.76 -0.09 23.47
CA ALA A 399 -16.28 1.01 24.29
C ALA A 399 -15.93 2.38 23.69
N ASP A 400 -14.70 2.54 23.20
CA ASP A 400 -14.23 3.78 22.58
C ASP A 400 -14.81 4.03 21.17
N ALA A 401 -15.20 2.96 20.47
CA ALA A 401 -15.70 2.98 19.11
C ALA A 401 -17.24 2.97 19.00
N LYS A 402 -17.99 3.19 20.09
CA LYS A 402 -19.47 3.00 20.17
C LYS A 402 -20.29 3.55 18.99
N ASP A 403 -19.86 4.66 18.40
CA ASP A 403 -20.54 5.32 17.26
C ASP A 403 -19.74 5.25 15.95
N GLN A 404 -18.76 4.34 15.85
CA GLN A 404 -17.85 4.20 14.71
C GLN A 404 -18.04 2.83 14.05
N GLN A 405 -19.02 2.75 13.14
CA GLN A 405 -19.24 1.54 12.37
C GLN A 405 -18.34 1.46 11.13
N PRO A 406 -17.82 0.26 10.76
CA PRO A 406 -18.10 -1.06 11.34
C PRO A 406 -17.13 -1.49 12.47
N LEU A 407 -16.29 -0.58 12.96
CA LEU A 407 -15.23 -0.91 13.92
C LEU A 407 -15.79 -1.40 15.26
N TYR A 408 -16.86 -0.77 15.75
CA TYR A 408 -17.57 -1.20 16.96
C TYR A 408 -17.95 -2.68 16.90
N ASP A 409 -18.69 -3.07 15.87
CA ASP A 409 -19.21 -4.42 15.74
C ASP A 409 -18.09 -5.43 15.50
N TRP A 410 -17.06 -5.07 14.72
CA TRP A 410 -15.87 -5.92 14.58
C TRP A 410 -15.15 -6.13 15.91
N ALA A 411 -14.96 -5.08 16.71
CA ALA A 411 -14.33 -5.18 18.03
C ALA A 411 -15.16 -6.06 18.97
N ARG A 412 -16.49 -5.93 18.99
CA ARG A 412 -17.37 -6.81 19.78
C ARG A 412 -17.37 -8.25 19.29
N MET A 413 -17.31 -8.48 17.98
CA MET A 413 -17.26 -9.83 17.41
C MET A 413 -15.94 -10.53 17.76
N HIS A 414 -14.84 -9.77 17.82
CA HIS A 414 -13.54 -10.28 18.26
C HIS A 414 -13.42 -10.45 19.78
N GLU A 415 -14.07 -9.57 20.56
CA GLU A 415 -14.24 -9.77 21.99
C GLU A 415 -14.97 -11.08 22.28
N ALA A 416 -16.06 -11.35 21.55
CA ALA A 416 -16.82 -12.60 21.66
C ALA A 416 -15.96 -13.83 21.32
N LEU A 417 -15.22 -13.79 20.20
CA LEU A 417 -14.30 -14.86 19.82
C LEU A 417 -13.22 -15.09 20.90
N ALA A 418 -12.64 -14.01 21.42
CA ALA A 418 -11.60 -14.11 22.44
C ALA A 418 -12.13 -14.62 23.78
N ALA A 419 -13.37 -14.27 24.14
CA ALA A 419 -14.06 -14.80 25.29
C ALA A 419 -14.40 -16.30 25.12
N LEU A 420 -14.85 -16.72 23.94
CA LEU A 420 -15.08 -18.15 23.61
C LEU A 420 -13.82 -18.99 23.77
N VAL A 421 -12.72 -18.55 23.18
CA VAL A 421 -11.43 -19.25 23.31
C VAL A 421 -10.93 -19.26 24.77
N ALA A 422 -11.29 -18.25 25.56
CA ALA A 422 -11.01 -18.20 27.00
C ALA A 422 -12.07 -18.91 27.85
N ARG A 423 -13.06 -19.58 27.24
CA ARG A 423 -14.15 -20.32 27.90
C ARG A 423 -15.04 -19.43 28.80
N ASP A 424 -15.17 -18.16 28.43
CA ASP A 424 -16.05 -17.19 29.08
C ASP A 424 -17.31 -16.96 28.25
N MET A 425 -18.27 -17.87 28.39
CA MET A 425 -19.53 -17.81 27.66
C MET A 425 -20.40 -16.61 28.07
N SER A 426 -20.28 -16.16 29.32
CA SER A 426 -21.00 -15.00 29.83
C SER A 426 -20.59 -13.74 29.08
N GLN A 427 -19.28 -13.49 28.98
CA GLN A 427 -18.76 -12.34 28.24
C GLN A 427 -19.00 -12.48 26.73
N THR A 428 -18.90 -13.68 26.17
CA THR A 428 -19.23 -13.93 24.77
C THR A 428 -20.64 -13.44 24.45
N ARG A 429 -21.63 -13.90 25.22
CA ARG A 429 -23.04 -13.49 25.04
C ARG A 429 -23.24 -12.02 25.32
N GLN A 430 -22.51 -11.43 26.27
CA GLN A 430 -22.56 -9.98 26.54
C GLN A 430 -22.09 -9.17 25.32
N ALA A 431 -20.98 -9.54 24.70
CA ALA A 431 -20.45 -8.84 23.53
C ALA A 431 -21.40 -8.93 22.32
N LEU A 432 -21.98 -10.11 22.07
CA LEU A 432 -22.93 -10.32 20.97
C LEU A 432 -24.28 -9.62 21.22
N ARG A 433 -24.77 -9.59 22.47
CA ARG A 433 -25.95 -8.79 22.82
C ARG A 433 -25.73 -7.31 22.57
N ALA A 434 -24.51 -6.82 22.75
CA ALA A 434 -24.19 -5.42 22.46
C ALA A 434 -24.34 -5.10 20.96
N ILE A 435 -23.94 -6.02 20.08
CA ILE A 435 -24.13 -5.94 18.63
C ILE A 435 -25.61 -5.98 18.26
N GLU A 436 -26.36 -6.94 18.81
CA GLU A 436 -27.80 -7.04 18.57
C GLU A 436 -28.54 -5.76 18.99
N ASN A 437 -28.20 -5.21 20.16
CA ASN A 437 -28.79 -3.99 20.70
C ASN A 437 -28.40 -2.72 19.90
N ALA A 438 -27.18 -2.66 19.36
CA ALA A 438 -26.75 -1.55 18.49
C ALA A 438 -27.49 -1.55 17.15
N GLY A 439 -27.88 -2.73 16.68
CA GLY A 439 -28.64 -2.91 15.44
C GLY A 439 -27.83 -2.49 14.21
N GLN A 440 -28.51 -2.00 13.17
CA GLN A 440 -27.89 -1.62 11.90
C GLN A 440 -27.64 -0.10 11.78
N THR A 441 -27.68 0.61 12.91
CA THR A 441 -27.54 2.08 12.93
C THR A 441 -26.07 2.50 12.84
N GLY A 442 -25.79 3.65 12.21
CA GLY A 442 -24.43 4.20 12.09
C GLY A 442 -23.58 3.65 10.94
N PHE A 443 -24.05 2.64 10.19
CA PHE A 443 -23.35 2.11 9.03
C PHE A 443 -23.43 3.02 7.81
N ALA A 444 -22.34 3.08 7.03
CA ALA A 444 -22.36 3.73 5.73
C ALA A 444 -23.21 2.93 4.73
N LYS A 445 -23.83 3.61 3.75
CA LYS A 445 -24.68 2.96 2.72
C LYS A 445 -24.01 1.81 1.96
N LYS A 446 -22.68 1.83 1.86
CA LYS A 446 -21.87 0.80 1.21
C LYS A 446 -21.63 -0.46 2.07
N ASP A 447 -21.96 -0.41 3.36
CA ASP A 447 -21.70 -1.47 4.33
C ASP A 447 -23.01 -2.10 4.87
N VAL A 448 -24.10 -2.02 4.10
CA VAL A 448 -25.43 -2.58 4.46
C VAL A 448 -25.40 -4.10 4.64
N ASP A 449 -24.64 -4.81 3.80
CA ASP A 449 -24.54 -6.27 3.94
C ASP A 449 -23.74 -6.65 5.19
N LEU A 450 -22.76 -5.82 5.55
CA LEU A 450 -21.97 -5.99 6.75
C LEU A 450 -22.80 -5.73 8.02
N SER A 451 -23.68 -4.72 8.02
CA SER A 451 -24.59 -4.46 9.15
C SER A 451 -25.60 -5.60 9.35
N LYS A 452 -26.15 -6.14 8.26
CA LYS A 452 -27.02 -7.32 8.30
C LYS A 452 -26.28 -8.53 8.85
N PHE A 453 -25.05 -8.75 8.39
CA PHE A 453 -24.21 -9.86 8.84
C PHE A 453 -23.96 -9.84 10.35
N PHE A 454 -23.59 -8.69 10.93
CA PHE A 454 -23.31 -8.61 12.36
C PHE A 454 -24.54 -8.92 13.21
N VAL A 455 -25.67 -8.27 12.91
CA VAL A 455 -26.93 -8.47 13.64
C VAL A 455 -27.45 -9.89 13.47
N ALA A 456 -27.40 -10.44 12.25
CA ALA A 456 -27.83 -11.82 12.00
C ALA A 456 -26.94 -12.81 12.76
N THR A 457 -25.62 -12.65 12.72
CA THR A 457 -24.68 -13.53 13.42
C THR A 457 -24.90 -13.49 14.94
N ALA A 458 -25.04 -12.29 15.52
CA ALA A 458 -25.33 -12.14 16.95
C ALA A 458 -26.67 -12.78 17.33
N ARG A 459 -27.74 -12.56 16.54
CA ARG A 459 -29.06 -13.18 16.79
C ARG A 459 -29.01 -14.69 16.71
N THR A 460 -28.39 -15.24 15.68
CA THR A 460 -28.26 -16.70 15.51
C THR A 460 -27.50 -17.30 16.69
N PHE A 461 -26.42 -16.66 17.15
CA PHE A 461 -25.68 -17.13 18.31
C PHE A 461 -26.50 -17.07 19.62
N LEU A 462 -27.29 -16.01 19.79
CA LEU A 462 -28.05 -15.77 21.02
C LEU A 462 -29.37 -16.55 21.08
N ALA A 463 -29.91 -16.94 19.93
CA ALA A 463 -31.03 -17.86 19.84
C ALA A 463 -30.56 -19.23 20.35
N THR A 464 -30.94 -19.56 21.58
CA THR A 464 -30.52 -20.77 22.30
C THR A 464 -30.70 -22.04 21.45
N GLY A 465 -29.60 -22.76 21.21
CA GLY A 465 -29.56 -24.04 20.50
C GLY A 465 -28.18 -24.31 19.89
N ILE A 466 -27.98 -25.53 19.39
CA ILE A 466 -26.92 -25.86 18.42
C ILE A 466 -27.20 -25.05 17.15
N VAL A 467 -26.17 -24.56 16.47
CA VAL A 467 -26.35 -23.89 15.17
C VAL A 467 -26.16 -24.93 14.08
N PRO A 468 -27.23 -25.44 13.43
CA PRO A 468 -27.07 -26.46 12.39
C PRO A 468 -26.06 -26.04 11.32
N ALA A 469 -25.25 -26.99 10.86
CA ALA A 469 -24.31 -26.73 9.77
C ALA A 469 -25.03 -26.28 8.46
N ASP A 470 -26.35 -26.48 8.37
CA ASP A 470 -27.22 -26.15 7.24
C ASP A 470 -28.00 -24.82 7.38
N VAL A 471 -27.79 -24.02 8.43
CA VAL A 471 -28.48 -22.73 8.62
C VAL A 471 -28.08 -21.72 7.53
N GLY A 472 -28.78 -21.83 6.40
CA GLY A 472 -29.08 -20.81 5.40
C GLY A 472 -27.93 -20.29 4.54
N ASP A 473 -27.86 -20.72 3.28
CA ASP A 473 -27.18 -20.04 2.15
C ASP A 473 -25.71 -19.60 2.36
N ARG A 474 -25.01 -20.19 3.34
CA ARG A 474 -23.59 -19.91 3.60
C ARG A 474 -22.63 -20.88 2.91
N GLU A 475 -23.12 -21.71 2.00
CA GLU A 475 -22.26 -22.46 1.06
C GLU A 475 -21.35 -21.52 0.24
N ASN A 476 -21.71 -20.23 0.13
CA ASN A 476 -20.91 -19.17 -0.48
C ASN A 476 -20.29 -18.18 0.52
N ALA A 477 -20.16 -18.53 1.81
CA ALA A 477 -19.47 -17.70 2.81
C ALA A 477 -17.96 -17.68 2.54
N SER A 478 -17.56 -16.97 1.48
CA SER A 478 -16.19 -16.93 1.00
C SER A 478 -15.44 -15.72 1.53
N ASN A 479 -16.09 -14.74 2.18
CA ASN A 479 -15.47 -13.47 2.56
C ASN A 479 -15.58 -13.14 4.06
N PHE A 480 -16.22 -12.04 4.46
CA PHE A 480 -16.33 -11.67 5.88
C PHE A 480 -17.32 -12.56 6.63
N GLU A 481 -18.27 -13.16 5.92
CA GLU A 481 -19.27 -14.09 6.42
C GLU A 481 -18.64 -15.34 7.01
N ALA A 482 -17.47 -15.75 6.49
CA ALA A 482 -16.72 -16.89 6.99
C ALA A 482 -16.38 -16.72 8.49
N PHE A 483 -16.18 -15.49 8.97
CA PHE A 483 -15.85 -15.25 10.38
C PHE A 483 -16.88 -15.84 11.35
N ALA A 484 -18.17 -15.83 10.97
CA ALA A 484 -19.23 -16.38 11.81
C ALA A 484 -19.19 -17.92 11.91
N LEU A 485 -18.68 -18.61 10.88
CA LEU A 485 -18.52 -20.08 10.91
C LEU A 485 -17.57 -20.50 12.05
N LEU A 486 -16.50 -19.74 12.26
CA LEU A 486 -15.58 -19.99 13.36
C LEU A 486 -16.24 -19.77 14.72
N LEU A 487 -17.03 -18.71 14.88
CA LEU A 487 -17.75 -18.45 16.13
C LEU A 487 -18.73 -19.58 16.47
N PHE A 488 -19.55 -19.99 15.51
CA PHE A 488 -20.54 -21.05 15.70
C PHE A 488 -19.87 -22.40 15.98
N ALA A 489 -18.82 -22.75 15.26
CA ALA A 489 -18.09 -23.97 15.52
C ALA A 489 -17.55 -24.06 16.96
N LEU A 490 -17.03 -22.96 17.51
CA LEU A 490 -16.52 -22.94 18.88
C LEU A 490 -17.65 -23.06 19.92
N GLU A 491 -18.83 -22.49 19.65
CA GLU A 491 -20.02 -22.69 20.48
C GLU A 491 -20.46 -24.15 20.47
N ASP A 492 -20.58 -24.76 19.29
CA ASP A 492 -20.98 -26.16 19.15
C ASP A 492 -19.99 -27.10 19.84
N ILE A 493 -18.68 -26.79 19.81
CA ILE A 493 -17.67 -27.52 20.60
C ILE A 493 -17.96 -27.39 22.10
N ASP A 494 -18.26 -26.20 22.61
CA ASP A 494 -18.58 -26.00 24.04
C ASP A 494 -19.84 -26.76 24.46
N GLN A 495 -20.78 -26.94 23.53
CA GLN A 495 -21.99 -27.76 23.69
C GLN A 495 -21.77 -29.26 23.42
N LEU A 496 -20.55 -29.68 23.07
CA LEU A 496 -20.16 -31.04 22.67
C LEU A 496 -20.86 -31.58 21.41
N ASP A 497 -21.38 -30.70 20.55
CA ASP A 497 -21.84 -31.08 19.20
C ASP A 497 -20.70 -31.06 18.19
N LEU A 498 -19.98 -32.18 18.10
CA LEU A 498 -18.78 -32.27 17.27
C LEU A 498 -19.09 -32.51 15.79
N GLY A 499 -20.31 -32.93 15.46
CA GLY A 499 -20.73 -33.16 14.07
C GLY A 499 -20.81 -31.85 13.32
N ASP A 500 -21.64 -30.94 13.84
CA ASP A 500 -21.83 -29.62 13.26
C ASP A 500 -20.57 -28.75 13.40
N ALA A 501 -19.90 -28.79 14.56
CA ALA A 501 -18.64 -28.07 14.75
C ALA A 501 -17.57 -28.44 13.72
N THR A 502 -17.39 -29.74 13.42
CA THR A 502 -16.39 -30.19 12.44
C THR A 502 -16.74 -29.70 11.04
N SER A 503 -18.03 -29.76 10.66
CA SER A 503 -18.51 -29.26 9.37
C SER A 503 -18.25 -27.76 9.21
N LEU A 504 -18.60 -26.96 10.22
CA LEU A 504 -18.40 -25.51 10.22
C LEU A 504 -16.92 -25.12 10.13
N LEU A 505 -16.04 -25.84 10.85
CA LEU A 505 -14.59 -25.62 10.77
C LEU A 505 -14.04 -25.96 9.39
N GLU A 506 -14.51 -27.03 8.75
CA GLU A 506 -14.08 -27.37 7.39
C GLU A 506 -14.50 -26.32 6.37
N GLN A 507 -15.74 -25.82 6.48
CA GLN A 507 -16.22 -24.71 5.65
C GLN A 507 -15.35 -23.46 5.85
N PHE A 508 -15.04 -23.11 7.11
CA PHE A 508 -14.16 -21.98 7.42
C PHE A 508 -12.75 -22.13 6.84
N ILE A 509 -12.15 -23.32 6.97
CA ILE A 509 -10.79 -23.60 6.47
C ILE A 509 -10.73 -23.50 4.93
N ARG A 510 -11.81 -23.90 4.24
CA ARG A 510 -11.91 -23.83 2.77
C ARG A 510 -12.20 -22.42 2.25
N ALA A 511 -12.84 -21.56 3.03
CA ALA A 511 -13.19 -20.19 2.61
C ALA A 511 -11.97 -19.38 2.13
N GLN A 512 -12.15 -18.55 1.09
CA GLN A 512 -11.07 -17.73 0.49
C GLN A 512 -11.41 -16.24 0.54
N PRO A 513 -11.28 -15.58 1.71
CA PRO A 513 -11.61 -14.17 1.85
C PRO A 513 -10.64 -13.30 1.04
N THR A 514 -11.16 -12.23 0.45
CA THR A 514 -10.43 -11.35 -0.48
C THR A 514 -10.61 -9.87 -0.16
N GLY A 515 -9.79 -9.02 -0.80
CA GLY A 515 -9.88 -7.56 -0.66
C GLY A 515 -9.70 -7.11 0.80
N LYS A 516 -10.58 -6.21 1.28
CA LYS A 516 -10.49 -5.63 2.63
C LYS A 516 -10.72 -6.63 3.77
N PHE A 517 -11.16 -7.86 3.47
CA PHE A 517 -11.45 -8.90 4.46
C PHE A 517 -10.51 -10.10 4.38
N ALA A 518 -9.46 -10.04 3.56
CA ALA A 518 -8.46 -11.12 3.42
C ALA A 518 -7.85 -11.55 4.78
N TRP A 519 -7.85 -10.65 5.77
CA TRP A 519 -7.40 -10.94 7.13
C TRP A 519 -8.18 -12.05 7.84
N VAL A 520 -9.42 -12.36 7.44
CA VAL A 520 -10.19 -13.47 8.02
C VAL A 520 -9.45 -14.81 7.86
N ALA A 521 -8.65 -14.97 6.79
CA ALA A 521 -7.83 -16.16 6.57
C ALA A 521 -6.73 -16.35 7.62
N GLU A 522 -6.33 -15.31 8.36
CA GLU A 522 -5.30 -15.38 9.42
C GLU A 522 -5.72 -16.35 10.55
N TYR A 523 -7.02 -16.58 10.72
CA TYR A 523 -7.61 -17.44 11.76
C TYR A 523 -7.65 -18.92 11.38
N LYS A 524 -7.31 -19.30 10.14
CA LYS A 524 -7.35 -20.71 9.70
C LYS A 524 -6.48 -21.62 10.55
N ARG A 525 -5.33 -21.11 11.03
CA ARG A 525 -4.46 -21.88 11.94
C ARG A 525 -5.13 -22.17 13.28
N LEU A 526 -5.94 -21.25 13.80
CA LEU A 526 -6.71 -21.47 15.03
C LEU A 526 -7.80 -22.50 14.78
N ALA A 527 -8.58 -22.33 13.71
CA ALA A 527 -9.63 -23.27 13.31
C ALA A 527 -9.11 -24.69 13.12
N GLN A 528 -7.94 -24.84 12.47
CA GLN A 528 -7.32 -26.16 12.27
C GLN A 528 -7.00 -26.86 13.59
N LYS A 529 -6.58 -26.14 14.64
CA LYS A 529 -6.31 -26.75 15.94
C LYS A 529 -7.57 -27.35 16.55
N TYR A 530 -8.68 -26.61 16.53
CA TYR A 530 -9.97 -27.10 17.03
C TYR A 530 -10.50 -28.26 16.17
N HIS A 531 -10.33 -28.20 14.86
CA HIS A 531 -10.74 -29.28 13.95
C HIS A 531 -10.00 -30.59 14.23
N ASP A 532 -8.68 -30.50 14.39
CA ASP A 532 -7.85 -31.66 14.72
C ASP A 532 -8.24 -32.27 16.07
N ASP A 533 -8.50 -31.43 17.09
CA ASP A 533 -8.93 -31.87 18.43
C ASP A 533 -10.31 -32.54 18.39
N CYS A 534 -11.28 -32.00 17.63
CA CYS A 534 -12.60 -32.60 17.44
C CYS A 534 -12.49 -33.99 16.80
N ARG A 535 -11.63 -34.15 15.80
CA ARG A 535 -11.38 -35.44 15.13
C ARG A 535 -10.74 -36.46 16.06
N LEU A 536 -9.74 -36.03 16.83
CA LEU A 536 -9.08 -36.87 17.82
C LEU A 536 -10.06 -37.36 18.89
N PHE A 537 -10.88 -36.46 19.42
CA PHE A 537 -11.89 -36.78 20.43
C PHE A 537 -12.99 -37.69 19.88
N THR A 538 -13.51 -37.42 18.68
CA THR A 538 -14.53 -38.25 18.03
C THR A 538 -14.00 -39.67 17.76
N ALA A 539 -12.76 -39.77 17.26
CA ALA A 539 -12.11 -41.06 17.05
C ALA A 539 -11.94 -41.85 18.36
N TRP A 540 -11.70 -41.17 19.48
CA TRP A 540 -11.65 -41.78 20.80
C TRP A 540 -13.01 -42.31 21.29
N LYS A 541 -14.06 -41.49 21.20
CA LYS A 541 -15.42 -41.88 21.60
C LYS A 541 -15.95 -43.07 20.80
N ASN A 542 -15.53 -43.21 19.54
CA ASN A 542 -15.89 -44.34 18.67
C ASN A 542 -15.12 -45.65 18.95
N GLN A 543 -14.13 -45.65 19.84
CA GLN A 543 -13.42 -46.88 20.21
C GLN A 543 -14.31 -47.78 21.08
N PRO A 544 -14.32 -49.11 20.84
CA PRO A 544 -15.10 -50.04 21.65
C PRO A 544 -14.68 -49.94 23.13
N PRO A 545 -15.61 -50.09 24.09
CA PRO A 545 -15.27 -50.11 25.50
C PRO A 545 -14.27 -51.24 25.79
N SER A 546 -13.31 -50.99 26.70
CA SER A 546 -12.35 -52.03 27.10
C SER A 546 -13.09 -53.23 27.69
N ALA A 547 -12.64 -54.44 27.38
CA ALA A 547 -13.01 -55.63 28.17
C ALA A 547 -12.78 -55.28 29.65
N GLY A 548 -13.74 -55.56 30.52
CA GLY A 548 -13.75 -55.14 31.93
C GLY A 548 -12.69 -55.82 32.80
N THR A 549 -11.49 -56.07 32.29
CA THR A 549 -10.32 -56.62 32.98
C THR A 549 -9.35 -55.50 33.36
N SER A 550 -8.61 -55.67 34.47
CA SER A 550 -7.68 -54.65 34.96
C SER A 550 -6.63 -54.25 33.92
N ALA A 551 -6.09 -55.22 33.18
CA ALA A 551 -5.13 -54.97 32.09
C ALA A 551 -5.74 -54.18 30.92
N GLY A 552 -7.02 -54.45 30.59
CA GLY A 552 -7.75 -53.71 29.56
C GLY A 552 -8.01 -52.26 29.95
N LEU A 553 -8.36 -52.03 31.23
CA LEU A 553 -8.56 -50.68 31.79
C LEU A 553 -7.25 -49.87 31.82
N LEU A 554 -6.14 -50.46 32.27
CA LEU A 554 -4.82 -49.80 32.27
C LEU A 554 -4.36 -49.43 30.85
N THR A 555 -4.56 -50.33 29.88
CA THR A 555 -4.24 -50.04 28.47
C THR A 555 -5.06 -48.87 27.93
N ARG A 556 -6.37 -48.82 28.26
CA ARG A 556 -7.25 -47.72 27.87
C ARG A 556 -6.83 -46.40 28.53
N LEU A 557 -6.44 -46.43 29.81
CA LEU A 557 -5.95 -45.26 30.54
C LEU A 557 -4.68 -44.67 29.91
N THR A 558 -3.71 -45.51 29.51
CA THR A 558 -2.49 -45.05 28.82
C THR A 558 -2.82 -44.39 27.48
N LYS A 559 -3.73 -44.98 26.70
CA LYS A 559 -4.18 -44.39 25.42
C LYS A 559 -4.87 -43.03 25.61
N LEU A 560 -5.68 -42.90 26.66
CA LEU A 560 -6.35 -41.64 26.99
C LEU A 560 -5.36 -40.54 27.39
N ARG A 561 -4.33 -40.87 28.17
CA ARG A 561 -3.25 -39.92 28.52
C ARG A 561 -2.45 -39.46 27.31
N ASP A 562 -2.12 -40.39 26.41
CA ASP A 562 -1.46 -40.07 25.13
C ASP A 562 -2.34 -39.16 24.25
N LEU A 563 -3.65 -39.43 24.19
CA LEU A 563 -4.61 -38.59 23.48
C LEU A 563 -4.68 -37.17 24.07
N LYS A 564 -4.77 -37.03 25.40
CA LYS A 564 -4.76 -35.74 26.08
C LYS A 564 -3.50 -34.94 25.74
N GLY A 565 -2.35 -35.60 25.66
CA GLY A 565 -1.08 -34.97 25.25
C GLY A 565 -1.05 -34.49 23.80
N LYS A 566 -1.96 -34.95 22.94
CA LYS A 566 -2.07 -34.56 21.52
C LYS A 566 -3.03 -33.39 21.27
N LEU A 567 -3.89 -33.05 22.23
CA LEU A 567 -4.80 -31.91 22.07
C LEU A 567 -4.02 -30.61 21.95
N LYS A 568 -4.44 -29.76 21.02
CA LYS A 568 -3.80 -28.48 20.67
C LYS A 568 -4.47 -27.28 21.33
N THR A 569 -5.66 -27.49 21.90
CA THR A 569 -6.50 -26.46 22.49
C THR A 569 -6.87 -26.81 23.93
N ASP A 570 -7.12 -25.77 24.72
CA ASP A 570 -7.72 -25.88 26.05
C ASP A 570 -9.23 -25.66 25.90
N SER A 571 -9.99 -26.75 25.72
CA SER A 571 -11.42 -26.74 25.43
C SER A 571 -12.19 -27.71 26.32
N VAL A 572 -13.52 -27.73 26.21
CA VAL A 572 -14.37 -28.69 26.96
C VAL A 572 -14.01 -30.15 26.65
N LEU A 573 -13.39 -30.43 25.50
CA LEU A 573 -12.88 -31.75 25.15
C LEU A 573 -11.78 -32.20 26.12
N SER A 574 -10.89 -31.29 26.50
CA SER A 574 -9.81 -31.55 27.46
C SER A 574 -10.38 -31.90 28.85
N ASP A 575 -11.44 -31.21 29.28
CA ASP A 575 -12.13 -31.51 30.54
C ASP A 575 -12.81 -32.87 30.50
N GLU A 576 -13.49 -33.20 29.41
CA GLU A 576 -14.22 -34.46 29.26
C GLU A 576 -13.27 -35.65 29.24
N LEU A 577 -12.12 -35.54 28.56
CA LEU A 577 -11.07 -36.55 28.63
C LEU A 577 -10.45 -36.65 30.02
N THR A 578 -10.38 -35.55 30.78
CA THR A 578 -9.91 -35.58 32.17
C THR A 578 -10.90 -36.29 33.09
N ARG A 579 -12.20 -36.02 32.96
CA ARG A 579 -13.25 -36.74 33.69
C ARG A 579 -13.24 -38.24 33.38
N GLU A 580 -13.05 -38.61 32.11
CA GLU A 580 -12.93 -40.02 31.73
C GLU A 580 -11.67 -40.67 32.30
N GLU A 581 -10.56 -39.94 32.40
CA GLU A 581 -9.30 -40.43 32.97
C GLU A 581 -9.48 -40.78 34.45
N GLU A 582 -10.10 -39.87 35.20
CA GLU A 582 -10.43 -40.08 36.61
C GLU A 582 -11.36 -41.28 36.79
N ALA A 583 -12.42 -41.38 36.00
CA ALA A 583 -13.37 -42.50 36.06
C ALA A 583 -12.69 -43.84 35.73
N LEU A 584 -11.81 -43.89 34.74
CA LEU A 584 -11.07 -45.11 34.38
C LEU A 584 -10.03 -45.49 35.45
N ALA A 585 -9.33 -44.52 36.04
CA ALA A 585 -8.38 -44.76 37.11
C ALA A 585 -9.06 -45.34 38.37
N ILE A 586 -10.23 -44.81 38.74
CA ILE A 586 -11.05 -45.34 39.85
C ILE A 586 -11.47 -46.79 39.56
N ARG A 587 -11.93 -47.09 38.33
CA ARG A 587 -12.34 -48.46 37.96
C ARG A 587 -11.17 -49.44 37.96
N ALA A 588 -9.99 -49.02 37.50
CA ALA A 588 -8.79 -49.86 37.49
C ALA A 588 -8.36 -50.23 38.92
N THR A 589 -8.34 -49.26 39.84
CA THR A 589 -7.98 -49.46 41.26
C THR A 589 -9.00 -50.31 42.03
N GLN A 590 -10.29 -50.18 41.74
CA GLN A 590 -11.33 -51.02 42.35
C GLN A 590 -11.22 -52.50 41.96
N GLN A 591 -10.70 -52.82 40.77
CA GLN A 591 -10.46 -54.21 40.35
C GLN A 591 -9.18 -54.84 40.93
N GLU A 592 -8.25 -54.02 41.41
CA GLU A 592 -7.03 -54.50 42.09
C GLU A 592 -7.24 -54.80 43.58
N THR A 593 -8.37 -54.39 44.17
CA THR A 593 -8.64 -54.62 45.60
C THR A 593 -9.41 -55.94 45.81
N PRO A 594 -8.83 -57.00 46.40
CA PRO A 594 -9.57 -58.21 46.70
C PRO A 594 -10.54 -57.93 47.85
N ILE A 595 -11.81 -58.33 47.69
CA ILE A 595 -12.81 -58.30 48.76
C ILE A 595 -12.30 -59.16 49.92
N ARG A 596 -11.70 -58.55 50.95
CA ARG A 596 -11.52 -59.15 52.27
C ARG A 596 -12.90 -59.32 52.91
N ARG A 597 -13.61 -60.40 52.58
CA ARG A 597 -14.76 -60.87 53.38
C ARG A 597 -14.24 -61.23 54.77
N LYS A 598 -14.54 -60.38 55.76
CA LYS A 598 -14.47 -60.72 57.18
C LYS A 598 -15.33 -61.97 57.42
N LYS A 599 -14.70 -63.12 57.64
CA LYS A 599 -15.25 -64.15 58.52
C LYS A 599 -14.71 -63.84 59.93
N ARG A 600 -15.60 -63.55 60.88
CA ARG A 600 -15.35 -63.83 62.30
C ARG A 600 -16.43 -64.81 62.77
N PRO A 601 -16.06 -65.73 63.68
CA PRO A 601 -16.79 -66.96 63.98
C PRO A 601 -18.16 -66.73 64.60
#